data_AF-A0A494XXB4-F1
#
_entry.id   AF-A0A494XXB4-F1
#
_cell.length_a   1.000
_cell.length_b   1.000
_cell.length_c   1.000
_cell.angle_alpha   90.00
_cell.angle_beta   90.00
_cell.angle_gamma   90.00
#
_symmetry.space_group_name_H-M   'P 1'
#
loop_
_entity.id
_entity.type
_entity.pdbx_description
1 polymer ?
#
loop_
_entity_poly.entity_id
_entity_poly.type
_entity_poly.pdbx_seq_one_letter_code
_entity_poly.pdbx_strand_id
1 'polypeptide(L)'
;MKRFPDEQACRDYIFNVRWPRGFICTKCGESKCSFIKTRNLYECCYCRTQISLTANTVMHRTKLPLRYWMLTFYWLASGERISARKVAKTLRLNYRTALRLLHRVRDAMYLDSFATSFQFWTKDQTDKSPAIVKELKLLLLSRADKFIREHYKSSSEQCRYRYYSEYRFRDNYGHSPAEAIEKLIIRGAKTIYTWNEYGRLKGGPAIA
;
A
#
# COMPACT_ATOMS: atom_id res chain seq x y z
N MET A 1 20.11 4.15 5.74
CA MET A 1 19.74 2.75 5.47
C MET A 1 19.80 1.82 6.69
N LYS A 2 19.92 2.32 7.94
CA LYS A 2 20.07 1.46 9.14
C LYS A 2 18.84 0.58 9.48
N ARG A 3 17.63 0.93 9.01
CA ARG A 3 16.37 0.25 9.37
C ARG A 3 16.10 -1.04 8.58
N PHE A 4 16.76 -1.23 7.43
CA PHE A 4 16.61 -2.41 6.57
C PHE A 4 18.00 -2.89 6.09
N PRO A 5 18.78 -3.48 7.01
CA PRO A 5 20.15 -3.91 6.72
C PRO A 5 20.18 -5.05 5.69
N ASP A 6 19.26 -6.01 5.82
CA ASP A 6 19.19 -7.23 5.04
C ASP A 6 17.76 -7.52 4.54
N GLU A 7 17.66 -8.58 3.73
CA GLU A 7 16.38 -9.03 3.17
C GLU A 7 15.47 -9.64 4.26
N GLN A 8 16.05 -10.25 5.30
CA GLN A 8 15.28 -10.84 6.40
C GLN A 8 14.61 -9.76 7.24
N ALA A 9 15.30 -8.67 7.61
CA ALA A 9 14.66 -7.55 8.31
C ALA A 9 13.53 -6.92 7.49
N CYS A 10 13.64 -6.89 6.16
CA CYS A 10 12.53 -6.45 5.30
C CYS A 10 11.33 -7.41 5.40
N ARG A 11 11.57 -8.73 5.43
CA ARG A 11 10.52 -9.74 5.59
C ARG A 11 9.83 -9.62 6.94
N ASP A 12 10.59 -9.51 8.01
CA ASP A 12 10.05 -9.42 9.37
C ASP A 12 9.24 -8.13 9.54
N TYR A 13 9.71 -7.02 8.99
CA TYR A 13 8.96 -5.77 8.95
C TYR A 13 7.63 -5.92 8.21
N ILE A 14 7.66 -6.44 6.97
CA ILE A 14 6.43 -6.62 6.19
C ILE A 14 5.49 -7.61 6.88
N PHE A 15 6.02 -8.64 7.55
CA PHE A 15 5.23 -9.60 8.32
C PHE A 15 4.49 -8.90 9.45
N ASN A 16 5.19 -8.12 10.27
CA ASN A 16 4.58 -7.40 11.40
C ASN A 16 3.56 -6.35 10.94
N VAL A 17 3.83 -5.66 9.83
CA VAL A 17 2.89 -4.69 9.26
C VAL A 17 1.62 -5.37 8.72
N ARG A 18 1.77 -6.53 8.09
CA ARG A 18 0.65 -7.30 7.52
C ARG A 18 -0.15 -8.04 8.60
N TRP A 19 0.54 -8.53 9.61
CA TRP A 19 0.06 -9.41 10.66
C TRP A 19 0.55 -8.93 12.03
N PRO A 20 0.03 -7.78 12.51
CA PRO A 20 0.49 -7.18 13.78
C PRO A 20 0.23 -8.06 15.00
N ARG A 21 -0.74 -8.98 14.91
CA ARG A 21 -1.08 -9.95 15.96
C ARG A 21 -0.66 -11.39 15.62
N GLY A 22 0.24 -11.56 14.66
CA GLY A 22 0.64 -12.86 14.16
C GLY A 22 -0.16 -13.32 12.94
N PHE A 23 0.32 -14.40 12.31
CA PHE A 23 -0.23 -14.93 11.06
C PHE A 23 -1.70 -15.29 11.24
N ILE A 24 -2.52 -15.02 10.22
CA ILE A 24 -3.90 -15.46 10.13
C ILE A 24 -4.14 -16.03 8.73
N CYS A 25 -4.64 -17.27 8.67
CA CYS A 25 -4.95 -17.92 7.41
C CYS A 25 -6.16 -17.27 6.73
N THR A 26 -6.01 -16.86 5.47
CA THR A 26 -7.11 -16.25 4.69
C THR A 26 -8.21 -17.23 4.28
N LYS A 27 -8.03 -18.54 4.51
CA LYS A 27 -9.03 -19.57 4.15
C LYS A 27 -9.84 -20.03 5.34
N CYS A 28 -9.21 -20.22 6.49
CA CYS A 28 -9.86 -20.80 7.69
C CYS A 28 -9.75 -19.94 8.95
N GLY A 29 -9.05 -18.80 8.92
CA GLY A 29 -8.92 -17.89 10.08
C GLY A 29 -7.95 -18.38 11.18
N GLU A 30 -7.36 -19.56 11.04
CA GLU A 30 -6.45 -20.11 12.05
C GLU A 30 -5.12 -19.34 12.11
N SER A 31 -4.56 -19.24 13.32
CA SER A 31 -3.37 -18.44 13.61
C SER A 31 -2.06 -19.23 13.50
N LYS A 32 -2.13 -20.56 13.65
CA LYS A 32 -0.95 -21.43 13.59
C LYS A 32 -0.48 -21.65 12.15
N CYS A 33 0.80 -21.34 11.91
CA CYS A 33 1.46 -21.63 10.64
C CYS A 33 2.86 -22.21 10.82
N SER A 34 3.32 -22.95 9.81
CA SER A 34 4.71 -23.32 9.62
C SER A 34 5.34 -22.47 8.50
N PHE A 35 6.61 -22.12 8.65
CA PHE A 35 7.35 -21.36 7.63
C PHE A 35 8.17 -22.30 6.73
N ILE A 36 7.85 -22.30 5.44
CA ILE A 36 8.56 -23.06 4.42
C ILE A 36 9.70 -22.20 3.88
N LYS A 37 10.89 -22.38 4.45
CA LYS A 37 12.11 -21.62 4.11
C LYS A 37 12.47 -21.69 2.62
N THR A 38 12.34 -22.85 1.99
CA THR A 38 12.72 -23.08 0.59
C THR A 38 11.95 -22.21 -0.41
N ARG A 39 10.68 -21.91 -0.12
CA ARG A 39 9.79 -21.12 -0.99
C ARG A 39 9.42 -19.77 -0.40
N ASN A 40 9.84 -19.49 0.84
CA ASN A 40 9.44 -18.32 1.62
C ASN A 40 7.91 -18.17 1.74
N LEU A 41 7.24 -19.27 2.09
CA LEU A 41 5.77 -19.34 2.23
C LEU A 41 5.39 -19.65 3.68
N TYR A 42 4.25 -19.12 4.11
CA TYR A 42 3.60 -19.48 5.36
C TYR A 42 2.51 -20.50 5.05
N GLU A 43 2.61 -21.70 5.61
CA GLU A 43 1.61 -22.75 5.47
C GLU A 43 0.75 -22.83 6.73
N CYS A 44 -0.57 -22.75 6.57
CA CYS A 44 -1.49 -22.95 7.69
C CYS A 44 -1.42 -24.40 8.19
N CYS A 45 -1.25 -24.58 9.51
CA CYS A 45 -1.17 -25.91 10.11
C CYS A 45 -2.49 -26.70 10.02
N TYR A 46 -3.63 -26.01 9.91
CA TYR A 46 -4.96 -26.61 9.85
C TYR A 46 -5.36 -26.99 8.42
N CYS A 47 -5.49 -26.00 7.52
CA CYS A 47 -6.00 -26.23 6.16
C CYS A 47 -4.92 -26.39 5.09
N ARG A 48 -3.64 -26.43 5.47
CA ARG A 48 -2.46 -26.55 4.57
C ARG A 48 -2.38 -25.52 3.46
N THR A 49 -3.13 -24.42 3.60
CA THR A 49 -3.09 -23.33 2.62
C THR A 49 -1.79 -22.57 2.74
N GLN A 50 -1.09 -22.41 1.62
CA GLN A 50 0.18 -21.70 1.54
C GLN A 50 -0.03 -20.25 1.10
N ILE A 51 0.57 -19.32 1.83
CA ILE A 51 0.42 -17.88 1.63
C ILE A 51 1.82 -17.26 1.56
N SER A 52 2.09 -16.50 0.49
CA SER A 52 3.31 -15.71 0.41
C SER A 52 3.16 -14.39 1.17
N LEU A 53 4.25 -13.91 1.75
CA LEU A 53 4.29 -12.62 2.45
C LEU A 53 3.83 -11.44 1.57
N THR A 54 4.09 -11.53 0.26
CA THR A 54 3.71 -10.52 -0.72
C THR A 54 2.38 -10.81 -1.41
N ALA A 55 1.71 -11.92 -1.08
CA ALA A 55 0.42 -12.31 -1.66
C ALA A 55 -0.59 -11.17 -1.54
N ASN A 56 -1.28 -10.86 -2.64
CA ASN A 56 -2.31 -9.84 -2.69
C ASN A 56 -1.87 -8.42 -2.35
N THR A 57 -0.58 -8.12 -2.13
CA THR A 57 -0.05 -6.77 -1.89
C THR A 57 0.44 -6.08 -3.17
N VAL A 58 0.93 -4.84 -3.09
CA VAL A 58 1.66 -4.16 -4.20
C VAL A 58 2.84 -5.00 -4.71
N MET A 59 3.45 -5.77 -3.81
CA MET A 59 4.60 -6.64 -4.08
C MET A 59 4.19 -8.01 -4.63
N HIS A 60 2.91 -8.23 -4.98
CA HIS A 60 2.43 -9.52 -5.44
C HIS A 60 3.19 -10.01 -6.69
N ARG A 61 3.61 -11.29 -6.65
CA ARG A 61 4.40 -11.98 -7.69
C ARG A 61 5.71 -11.25 -8.04
N THR A 62 6.27 -10.48 -7.10
CA THR A 62 7.56 -9.84 -7.31
C THR A 62 8.70 -10.85 -7.28
N LYS A 63 9.64 -10.69 -8.21
CA LYS A 63 10.95 -11.37 -8.19
C LYS A 63 12.07 -10.45 -7.69
N LEU A 64 11.74 -9.20 -7.37
CA LEU A 64 12.71 -8.23 -6.88
C LEU A 64 12.92 -8.43 -5.38
N PRO A 65 14.15 -8.20 -4.88
CA PRO A 65 14.40 -8.13 -3.44
C PRO A 65 13.45 -7.14 -2.77
N LEU A 66 12.89 -7.51 -1.62
CA LEU A 66 12.00 -6.68 -0.82
C LEU A 66 12.68 -5.39 -0.40
N ARG A 67 13.99 -5.42 -0.19
CA ARG A 67 14.78 -4.21 0.06
C ARG A 67 14.60 -3.13 -1.00
N TYR A 68 14.43 -3.50 -2.28
CA TYR A 68 14.23 -2.56 -3.37
C TYR A 68 12.85 -1.89 -3.29
N TRP A 69 11.84 -2.64 -2.84
CA TRP A 69 10.50 -2.11 -2.55
C TRP A 69 10.55 -1.15 -1.37
N MET A 70 11.16 -1.56 -0.26
CA MET A 70 11.27 -0.72 0.94
C MET A 70 11.98 0.60 0.66
N LEU A 71 13.06 0.57 -0.12
CA LEU A 71 13.78 1.79 -0.51
C LEU A 71 12.92 2.70 -1.41
N THR A 72 12.22 2.11 -2.38
CA THR A 72 11.33 2.86 -3.28
C THR A 72 10.14 3.46 -2.53
N PHE A 73 9.57 2.74 -1.57
CA PHE A 73 8.51 3.25 -0.68
C PHE A 73 9.02 4.41 0.16
N TYR A 74 10.16 4.24 0.83
CA TYR A 74 10.75 5.28 1.67
C TYR A 74 11.00 6.57 0.91
N TRP A 75 11.60 6.44 -0.26
CA TRP A 75 11.89 7.57 -1.14
C TRP A 75 10.66 8.36 -1.57
N LEU A 76 9.60 7.66 -2.01
CA LEU A 76 8.36 8.32 -2.42
C LEU A 76 7.60 8.89 -1.21
N ALA A 77 7.60 8.19 -0.08
CA ALA A 77 7.02 8.66 1.17
C ALA A 77 7.73 9.91 1.72
N SER A 78 9.05 9.97 1.60
CA SER A 78 9.87 11.14 2.00
C SER A 78 9.70 12.34 1.06
N GLY A 79 8.89 12.20 0.01
CA GLY A 79 8.57 13.27 -0.91
C GLY A 79 9.65 13.58 -1.95
N GLU A 80 10.62 12.70 -2.10
CA GLU A 80 11.67 12.86 -3.10
C GLU A 80 11.09 12.68 -4.51
N ARG A 81 11.32 13.65 -5.41
CA ARG A 81 10.91 13.53 -6.81
C ARG A 81 11.83 12.54 -7.52
N ILE A 82 11.29 11.35 -7.80
CA ILE A 82 12.08 10.26 -8.37
C ILE A 82 11.55 9.85 -9.74
N SER A 83 12.50 9.81 -10.68
CA SER A 83 12.30 9.29 -12.02
C SER A 83 12.69 7.82 -12.09
N ALA A 84 12.11 7.08 -13.04
CA ALA A 84 12.48 5.69 -13.28
C ALA A 84 13.97 5.52 -13.64
N ARG A 85 14.58 6.53 -14.28
CA ARG A 85 16.02 6.56 -14.57
C ARG A 85 16.86 6.61 -13.29
N LYS A 86 16.46 7.44 -12.31
CA LYS A 86 17.13 7.52 -11.01
C LYS A 86 17.04 6.18 -10.27
N VAL A 87 15.84 5.58 -10.21
CA VAL A 87 15.65 4.25 -9.60
C VAL A 87 16.51 3.19 -10.28
N ALA A 88 16.51 3.15 -11.62
CA ALA A 88 17.31 2.21 -12.39
C ALA A 88 18.81 2.33 -12.07
N LYS A 89 19.34 3.56 -12.03
CA LYS A 89 20.75 3.83 -11.71
C LYS A 89 21.08 3.43 -10.27
N THR A 90 20.27 3.84 -9.30
CA THR A 90 20.56 3.61 -7.87
C THR A 90 20.42 2.14 -7.48
N LEU A 91 19.40 1.44 -7.98
CA LEU A 91 19.15 0.03 -7.69
C LEU A 91 19.85 -0.94 -8.66
N ARG A 92 20.61 -0.40 -9.64
CA ARG A 92 21.25 -1.17 -10.73
C ARG A 92 20.27 -2.11 -11.44
N LEU A 93 19.07 -1.60 -11.71
CA LEU A 93 17.99 -2.32 -12.40
C LEU A 93 17.89 -1.89 -13.85
N ASN A 94 17.36 -2.77 -14.71
CA ASN A 94 16.91 -2.36 -16.04
C ASN A 94 15.83 -1.27 -15.91
N TYR A 95 15.89 -0.24 -16.75
CA TYR A 95 14.91 0.83 -16.83
C TYR A 95 13.46 0.33 -16.84
N ARG A 96 13.12 -0.69 -17.64
CA ARG A 96 11.74 -1.23 -17.71
C ARG A 96 11.29 -1.83 -16.38
N THR A 97 12.21 -2.43 -15.62
CA THR A 97 11.93 -3.00 -14.30
C THR A 97 11.76 -1.90 -13.26
N ALA A 98 12.63 -0.90 -13.25
CA ALA A 98 12.52 0.28 -12.40
C ALA A 98 11.22 1.06 -12.67
N LEU A 99 10.84 1.21 -13.94
CA LEU A 99 9.59 1.86 -14.34
C LEU A 99 8.37 1.10 -13.81
N ARG A 100 8.31 -0.23 -13.98
CA ARG A 100 7.22 -1.07 -13.43
C ARG A 100 7.14 -1.01 -11.91
N LEU A 101 8.28 -1.06 -11.22
CA LEU A 101 8.36 -0.91 -9.77
C LEU A 101 7.74 0.42 -9.33
N LEU A 102 8.19 1.52 -9.94
CA LEU A 102 7.72 2.87 -9.64
C LEU A 102 6.21 3.03 -9.92
N HIS A 103 5.73 2.49 -11.04
CA HIS A 103 4.30 2.51 -11.36
C HIS A 103 3.47 1.79 -10.31
N ARG A 104 3.86 0.58 -9.89
CA ARG A 104 3.12 -0.17 -8.87
C ARG A 104 3.03 0.57 -7.53
N VAL A 105 4.11 1.22 -7.10
CA VAL A 105 4.06 2.04 -5.86
C VAL A 105 3.11 3.22 -6.01
N ARG A 106 3.21 3.94 -7.13
CA ARG A 106 2.33 5.08 -7.41
C ARG A 106 0.86 4.68 -7.56
N ASP A 107 0.59 3.52 -8.15
CA ASP A 107 -0.77 2.97 -8.24
C ASP A 107 -1.29 2.63 -6.83
N ALA A 108 -0.43 2.18 -5.91
CA ALA A 108 -0.81 1.97 -4.51
C ALA A 108 -1.11 3.29 -3.77
N MET A 109 -0.32 4.35 -4.02
CA MET A 109 -0.60 5.71 -3.50
C MET A 109 -1.92 6.25 -4.04
N TYR A 110 -2.19 6.00 -5.32
CA TYR A 110 -3.45 6.34 -5.96
C TYR A 110 -4.60 5.58 -5.30
N LEU A 111 -4.49 4.27 -5.10
CA LEU A 111 -5.52 3.47 -4.43
C LEU A 111 -5.72 3.90 -2.97
N ASP A 112 -4.70 4.35 -2.25
CA ASP A 112 -4.87 4.87 -0.89
C ASP A 112 -5.62 6.21 -0.88
N SER A 113 -5.19 7.16 -1.71
CA SER A 113 -5.87 8.45 -1.87
C SER A 113 -7.31 8.24 -2.32
N PHE A 114 -7.53 7.27 -3.21
CA PHE A 114 -8.85 6.92 -3.71
C PHE A 114 -9.68 6.19 -2.65
N ALA A 115 -9.12 5.31 -1.84
CA ALA A 115 -9.89 4.63 -0.78
C ALA A 115 -10.18 5.55 0.42
N THR A 116 -9.31 6.53 0.72
CA THR A 116 -9.47 7.46 1.84
C THR A 116 -10.29 8.70 1.45
N SER A 117 -10.37 9.04 0.16
CA SER A 117 -11.11 10.23 -0.32
C SER A 117 -12.18 9.94 -1.38
N PHE A 118 -12.20 8.73 -1.97
CA PHE A 118 -13.03 8.36 -3.13
C PHE A 118 -13.62 6.94 -3.05
N GLN A 119 -13.81 6.36 -1.85
CA GLN A 119 -14.73 5.21 -1.68
C GLN A 119 -16.17 5.54 -2.14
N PHE A 120 -16.41 6.82 -2.44
CA PHE A 120 -17.54 7.44 -3.11
C PHE A 120 -17.64 7.22 -4.64
N TRP A 121 -16.54 6.88 -5.33
CA TRP A 121 -16.48 6.80 -6.81
C TRP A 121 -16.61 5.38 -7.39
N THR A 122 -16.90 4.36 -6.59
CA THR A 122 -17.41 3.11 -7.15
C THR A 122 -18.84 3.37 -7.58
N LYS A 123 -19.13 3.08 -8.85
CA LYS A 123 -20.45 3.08 -9.50
C LYS A 123 -21.42 2.04 -8.88
N ASP A 124 -21.33 1.81 -7.58
CA ASP A 124 -22.22 0.95 -6.82
C ASP A 124 -23.46 1.76 -6.42
N GLN A 125 -24.61 1.25 -6.82
CA GLN A 125 -25.84 1.99 -7.06
C GLN A 125 -26.60 2.53 -5.83
N THR A 126 -26.00 2.70 -4.64
CA THR A 126 -26.67 3.45 -3.54
C THR A 126 -25.68 4.12 -2.59
N ASP A 127 -25.18 5.32 -2.91
CA ASP A 127 -24.57 6.16 -1.87
C ASP A 127 -25.68 6.64 -0.89
N LYS A 128 -25.80 5.95 0.25
CA LYS A 128 -26.74 6.25 1.34
C LYS A 128 -26.29 7.41 2.24
N SER A 129 -25.23 8.14 1.87
CA SER A 129 -24.76 9.29 2.64
C SER A 129 -25.85 10.37 2.75
N PRO A 130 -25.97 11.07 3.89
CA PRO A 130 -26.86 12.22 4.04
C PRO A 130 -26.61 13.29 2.96
N ALA A 131 -27.62 14.09 2.62
CA ALA A 131 -27.53 15.12 1.57
C ALA A 131 -26.38 16.12 1.84
N ILE A 132 -26.21 16.55 3.08
CA ILE A 132 -25.11 17.43 3.52
C ILE A 132 -23.74 16.81 3.21
N VAL A 133 -23.59 15.50 3.47
CA VAL A 133 -22.35 14.78 3.20
C VAL A 133 -22.09 14.68 1.69
N LYS A 134 -23.14 14.49 0.88
CA LYS A 134 -23.01 14.48 -0.59
C LYS A 134 -22.59 15.85 -1.14
N GLU A 135 -23.15 16.93 -0.62
CA GLU A 135 -22.81 18.29 -1.01
C GLU A 135 -21.36 18.64 -0.63
N LEU A 136 -20.95 18.34 0.60
CA LEU A 136 -19.57 18.50 1.05
C LEU A 136 -18.60 17.68 0.18
N LYS A 137 -18.96 16.45 -0.22
CA LYS A 137 -18.16 15.64 -1.16
C LYS A 137 -18.01 16.34 -2.51
N LEU A 138 -19.08 16.87 -3.10
CA LEU A 138 -19.03 17.60 -4.38
C LEU A 138 -18.18 18.87 -4.29
N LEU A 139 -18.26 19.60 -3.19
CA LEU A 139 -17.42 20.78 -2.93
C LEU A 139 -15.94 20.42 -2.80
N LEU A 140 -15.60 19.32 -2.13
CA LEU A 140 -14.22 18.84 -2.04
C LEU A 140 -13.69 18.40 -3.40
N LEU A 141 -14.54 17.76 -4.23
CA LEU A 141 -14.20 17.36 -5.59
C LEU A 141 -13.93 18.58 -6.48
N SER A 142 -14.79 19.60 -6.46
CA SER A 142 -14.60 20.80 -7.27
C SER A 142 -13.34 21.58 -6.88
N ARG A 143 -13.04 21.66 -5.58
CA ARG A 143 -11.79 22.26 -5.07
C ARG A 143 -10.56 21.49 -5.52
N ALA A 144 -10.61 20.15 -5.44
CA ALA A 144 -9.53 19.30 -5.91
C ALA A 144 -9.30 19.47 -7.42
N ASP A 145 -10.35 19.42 -8.24
CA ASP A 145 -10.26 19.61 -9.69
C ASP A 145 -9.70 20.98 -10.07
N LYS A 146 -10.13 22.04 -9.36
CA LYS A 146 -9.58 23.38 -9.55
C LYS A 146 -8.08 23.41 -9.25
N PHE A 147 -7.67 22.92 -8.08
CA PHE A 147 -6.26 22.81 -7.69
C PHE A 147 -5.45 22.04 -8.74
N ILE A 148 -5.99 20.91 -9.21
CA ILE A 148 -5.36 20.04 -10.19
C ILE A 148 -5.14 20.76 -11.52
N ARG A 149 -6.16 21.45 -12.03
CA ARG A 149 -6.10 22.19 -13.29
C ARG A 149 -5.11 23.35 -13.22
N GLU A 150 -5.03 24.02 -12.07
CA GLU A 150 -4.10 25.14 -11.85
C GLU A 150 -2.65 24.66 -11.76
N HIS A 151 -2.36 23.64 -10.94
CA HIS A 151 -0.99 23.21 -10.65
C HIS A 151 -0.41 22.23 -11.68
N TYR A 152 -1.24 21.47 -12.39
CA TYR A 152 -0.81 20.43 -13.34
C TYR A 152 -1.26 20.70 -14.78
N LYS A 153 -1.43 21.97 -15.17
CA LYS A 153 -1.90 22.39 -16.50
C LYS A 153 -1.13 21.79 -17.68
N SER A 154 0.19 21.60 -17.54
CA SER A 154 1.07 21.04 -18.59
C SER A 154 1.06 19.51 -18.67
N SER A 155 0.39 18.82 -17.73
CA SER A 155 0.26 17.37 -17.73
C SER A 155 -1.02 16.92 -18.41
N SER A 156 -1.00 15.75 -19.04
CA SER A 156 -2.22 15.11 -19.57
C SER A 156 -3.24 14.86 -18.46
N GLU A 157 -4.53 14.92 -18.79
CA GLU A 157 -5.63 14.75 -17.82
C GLU A 157 -5.49 13.49 -16.96
N GLN A 158 -5.12 12.37 -17.58
CA GLN A 158 -4.91 11.11 -16.89
C GLN A 158 -3.72 11.12 -15.93
N CYS A 159 -2.67 11.91 -16.23
CA CYS A 159 -1.53 12.10 -15.33
C CYS A 159 -1.82 13.08 -14.20
N ARG A 160 -2.71 14.05 -14.41
CA ARG A 160 -3.07 15.07 -13.40
C ARG A 160 -3.63 14.45 -12.13
N TYR A 161 -4.60 13.55 -12.25
CA TYR A 161 -5.18 12.85 -11.09
C TYR A 161 -4.15 11.96 -10.38
N ARG A 162 -3.25 11.32 -11.14
CA ARG A 162 -2.17 10.50 -10.58
C ARG A 162 -1.21 11.34 -9.74
N TYR A 163 -0.76 12.48 -10.25
CA TYR A 163 0.14 13.39 -9.53
C TYR A 163 -0.52 14.02 -8.30
N TYR A 164 -1.81 14.35 -8.39
CA TYR A 164 -2.57 14.83 -7.25
C TYR A 164 -2.70 13.78 -6.14
N SER A 165 -2.97 12.52 -6.48
CA SER A 165 -2.99 11.44 -5.49
C SER A 165 -1.61 11.20 -4.87
N GLU A 166 -0.53 11.28 -5.65
CA GLU A 166 0.84 11.22 -5.09
C GLU A 166 1.10 12.40 -4.13
N TYR A 167 0.69 13.61 -4.48
CA TYR A 167 0.78 14.78 -3.62
C TYR A 167 -0.02 14.60 -2.33
N ARG A 168 -1.29 14.21 -2.43
CA ARG A 168 -2.19 14.05 -1.29
C ARG A 168 -1.73 12.93 -0.35
N PHE A 169 -1.25 11.82 -0.90
CA PHE A 169 -0.64 10.77 -0.11
C PHE A 169 0.55 11.32 0.70
N ARG A 170 1.44 12.09 0.07
CA ARG A 170 2.58 12.69 0.76
C ARG A 170 2.16 13.75 1.79
N ASP A 171 1.13 14.52 1.51
CA ASP A 171 0.60 15.52 2.43
C ASP A 171 0.04 14.86 3.70
N ASN A 172 -0.77 13.81 3.52
CA ASN A 172 -1.38 13.04 4.61
C ASN A 172 -0.34 12.34 5.51
N TYR A 173 0.76 11.84 4.93
CA TYR A 173 1.75 11.04 5.67
C TYR A 173 3.12 11.70 5.77
N GLY A 174 3.24 12.99 5.44
CA GLY A 174 4.50 13.73 5.40
C GLY A 174 5.17 13.84 6.77
N HIS A 175 4.37 13.74 7.84
CA HIS A 175 4.84 13.76 9.22
C HIS A 175 5.54 12.45 9.65
N SER A 176 5.27 11.32 8.99
CA SER A 176 5.86 10.01 9.33
C SER A 176 6.05 9.12 8.09
N PRO A 177 7.27 9.06 7.54
CA PRO A 177 7.59 8.14 6.43
C PRO A 177 7.38 6.66 6.78
N ALA A 178 7.44 6.29 8.06
CA ALA A 178 7.18 4.93 8.50
C ALA A 178 5.71 4.55 8.32
N GLU A 179 4.80 5.43 8.75
CA GLU A 179 3.36 5.24 8.58
C GLU A 179 2.97 5.17 7.10
N ALA A 180 3.54 6.05 6.27
CA ALA A 180 3.36 6.00 4.82
C ALA A 180 3.71 4.63 4.23
N ILE A 181 4.85 4.05 4.64
CA ILE A 181 5.29 2.72 4.18
C ILE A 181 4.29 1.64 4.63
N GLU A 182 3.84 1.70 5.88
CA GLU A 182 2.83 0.76 6.40
C GLU A 182 1.55 0.82 5.57
N LYS A 183 1.03 2.03 5.31
CA LYS A 183 -0.16 2.20 4.47
C LYS A 183 0.04 1.63 3.07
N LEU A 184 1.20 1.82 2.44
CA LEU A 184 1.49 1.23 1.13
C LEU A 184 1.50 -0.30 1.16
N ILE A 185 2.02 -0.89 2.24
CA ILE A 185 2.04 -2.35 2.41
C ILE A 185 0.63 -2.89 2.62
N ILE A 186 -0.17 -2.28 3.50
CA ILE A 186 -1.48 -2.78 3.90
C ILE A 186 -2.57 -2.43 2.87
N ARG A 187 -2.61 -1.23 2.30
CA ARG A 187 -3.68 -0.79 1.36
C ARG A 187 -3.57 -1.45 -0.01
N GLY A 188 -2.35 -1.80 -0.42
CA GLY A 188 -2.13 -2.63 -1.59
C GLY A 188 -2.60 -4.08 -1.42
N ALA A 189 -2.94 -4.50 -0.19
CA ALA A 189 -3.44 -5.84 0.11
C ALA A 189 -4.93 -5.98 -0.26
N LYS A 190 -5.23 -6.68 -1.35
CA LYS A 190 -6.61 -6.90 -1.85
C LYS A 190 -7.45 -7.92 -1.05
N THR A 191 -6.92 -8.46 0.05
CA THR A 191 -7.65 -9.44 0.87
C THR A 191 -8.38 -8.79 2.03
N ILE A 192 -9.63 -9.18 2.24
CA ILE A 192 -10.55 -8.71 3.31
C ILE A 192 -9.92 -8.75 4.72
N TYR A 193 -9.00 -9.69 4.95
CA TYR A 193 -8.35 -9.98 6.23
C TYR A 193 -7.27 -8.97 6.69
N THR A 194 -6.81 -8.04 5.84
CA THR A 194 -5.78 -7.07 6.25
C THR A 194 -6.32 -5.78 6.88
N TRP A 195 -7.59 -5.44 6.67
CA TRP A 195 -8.14 -4.16 7.17
C TRP A 195 -9.38 -4.27 8.07
N ASN A 196 -10.25 -5.27 7.90
CA ASN A 196 -11.60 -5.22 8.51
C ASN A 196 -11.89 -6.25 9.63
N GLU A 197 -10.97 -7.14 9.99
CA GLU A 197 -11.25 -8.19 10.99
C GLU A 197 -10.38 -8.17 12.26
N TYR A 198 -9.26 -7.43 12.30
CA TYR A 198 -8.48 -7.30 13.55
C TYR A 198 -9.26 -6.60 14.68
N GLY A 199 -10.27 -5.80 14.35
CA GLY A 199 -11.21 -5.23 15.32
C GLY A 199 -12.34 -6.17 15.76
N ARG A 200 -12.55 -7.30 15.08
CA ARG A 200 -13.65 -8.26 15.36
C ARG A 200 -13.21 -9.63 15.87
N LEU A 201 -11.91 -9.94 15.87
CA LEU A 201 -11.42 -11.13 16.58
C LEU A 201 -11.46 -10.86 18.09
N LYS A 202 -12.57 -11.28 18.69
CA LYS A 202 -12.82 -11.34 20.14
C LYS A 202 -11.63 -11.99 20.87
N GLY A 203 -11.13 -11.32 21.92
CA GLY A 203 -10.53 -11.99 23.08
C GLY A 203 -9.08 -12.50 22.96
N GLY A 204 -8.12 -11.64 22.60
CA GLY A 204 -6.68 -11.90 22.81
C GLY A 204 -6.06 -10.86 23.75
N PRO A 205 -5.06 -11.21 24.59
CA PRO A 205 -4.64 -10.39 25.73
C PRO A 205 -4.12 -9.02 25.30
N ALA A 206 -4.54 -8.00 26.04
CA ALA A 206 -4.03 -6.65 25.95
C ALA A 206 -2.52 -6.68 26.24
N ILE A 207 -1.74 -6.10 25.34
CA ILE A 207 -0.32 -5.86 25.57
C ILE A 207 -0.24 -4.75 26.63
N ALA A 208 0.34 -5.08 27.78
CA ALA A 208 0.77 -4.16 28.82
C ALA A 208 1.99 -3.36 28.36
#